data_AF-A0A091TI56-F1
#
_entry.id   AF-A0A091TI56-F1
#
_cell.length_a   1.000
_cell.length_b   1.000
_cell.length_c   1.000
_cell.angle_alpha   90.00
_cell.angle_beta   90.00
_cell.angle_gamma   90.00
#
_symmetry.space_group_name_H-M   'P 1'
#
loop_
_entity.id
_entity.type
_entity.pdbx_description
1 polymer ?
#
loop_
_entity_poly.entity_id
_entity_poly.type
_entity_poly.pdbx_seq_one_letter_code
_entity_poly.pdbx_strand_id
1 'polypeptide(L)'
;PCTQCVGLQSMSAPCVESDDAVCRCAYGYYQDEPSGSCKECRVCEVGFGLMFPCQGSQDTVCEECPEGTFSSEANFVDPCLPCTTCEEDEVMVKECTATSDAECR
;
A
#
# COMPACT_ATOMS: atom_id res chain seq x y z
N PRO A 1 17.92 -22.78 -21.20
CA PRO A 1 16.45 -22.64 -21.18
C PRO A 1 16.10 -21.64 -20.08
N CYS A 2 15.23 -20.67 -20.36
CA CYS A 2 14.93 -19.61 -19.41
C CYS A 2 13.89 -20.04 -18.37
N THR A 3 13.99 -19.49 -17.17
CA THR A 3 12.95 -19.55 -16.15
C THR A 3 11.68 -18.87 -16.64
N GLN A 4 10.51 -19.48 -16.36
CA GLN A 4 9.21 -18.92 -16.68
C GLN A 4 8.50 -18.47 -15.40
N CYS A 5 8.06 -17.21 -15.37
CA CYS A 5 7.26 -16.70 -14.27
C CYS A 5 5.81 -17.17 -14.45
N VAL A 6 5.37 -18.04 -13.55
CA VAL A 6 4.04 -18.67 -13.59
C VAL A 6 3.27 -18.43 -12.28
N GLY A 7 1.95 -18.54 -12.33
CA GLY A 7 1.10 -18.31 -11.16
C GLY A 7 1.09 -16.85 -10.72
N LEU A 8 1.40 -16.58 -9.45
CA LEU A 8 1.41 -15.26 -8.84
C LEU A 8 2.74 -14.51 -9.00
N GLN A 9 3.60 -14.97 -9.92
CA GLN A 9 4.88 -14.33 -10.21
C GLN A 9 4.80 -13.51 -11.50
N SER A 10 5.50 -12.39 -11.51
CA SER A 10 5.71 -11.50 -12.63
C SER A 10 7.20 -11.36 -12.95
N MET A 11 7.51 -11.11 -14.22
CA MET A 11 8.87 -10.93 -14.68
C MET A 11 9.40 -9.57 -14.24
N SER A 12 10.41 -9.57 -13.38
CA SER A 12 11.12 -8.37 -12.94
C SER A 12 12.34 -8.04 -13.80
N ALA A 13 12.98 -9.06 -14.38
CA ALA A 13 14.04 -8.91 -15.36
C ALA A 13 13.88 -9.96 -16.47
N PRO A 14 14.06 -9.58 -17.75
CA PRO A 14 13.91 -10.50 -18.87
C PRO A 14 15.09 -11.47 -18.97
N CYS A 15 14.84 -12.62 -19.59
CA CYS A 15 15.91 -13.53 -19.98
C CYS A 15 16.69 -12.95 -21.17
N VAL A 16 18.01 -12.96 -21.08
CA VAL A 16 18.94 -12.58 -22.16
C VAL A 16 20.00 -13.67 -22.34
N GLU A 17 20.93 -13.50 -23.27
CA GLU A 17 21.91 -14.56 -23.58
C GLU A 17 22.84 -14.89 -22.39
N SER A 18 23.16 -13.90 -21.56
CA SER A 18 24.07 -14.03 -20.41
C SER A 18 23.36 -14.31 -19.09
N ASP A 19 22.07 -14.01 -18.99
CA ASP A 19 21.35 -13.97 -17.71
C ASP A 19 19.94 -14.55 -17.86
N ASP A 20 19.51 -15.30 -16.85
CA ASP A 20 18.17 -15.87 -16.81
C ASP A 20 17.12 -14.82 -16.40
N ALA A 21 15.85 -15.10 -16.70
CA ALA A 21 14.74 -14.26 -16.23
C ALA A 21 14.65 -14.26 -14.70
N VAL A 22 14.40 -13.09 -14.12
CA VAL A 22 14.15 -12.95 -12.67
C VAL A 22 12.67 -12.76 -12.44
N CYS A 23 12.06 -13.69 -11.72
CA CYS A 23 10.66 -13.64 -11.32
C CYS A 23 10.52 -13.12 -9.89
N ARG A 24 9.48 -12.30 -9.65
CA ARG A 24 9.09 -11.80 -8.33
C ARG A 24 7.59 -11.93 -8.18
N CYS A 25 7.09 -11.87 -6.95
CA CYS A 25 5.64 -11.80 -6.75
C CYS A 25 5.03 -10.60 -7.50
N ALA A 26 3.86 -10.82 -8.09
CA ALA A 26 3.15 -9.80 -8.84
C ALA A 26 2.76 -8.62 -7.94
N TYR A 27 2.40 -7.48 -8.55
CA TYR A 27 1.89 -6.34 -7.80
C TYR A 27 0.66 -6.74 -6.98
N GLY A 28 0.61 -6.30 -5.72
CA GLY A 28 -0.38 -6.76 -4.74
C GLY A 28 0.00 -8.07 -4.03
N TYR A 29 1.21 -8.59 -4.24
CA TYR A 29 1.72 -9.78 -3.56
C TYR A 29 3.16 -9.59 -3.05
N TYR A 30 3.46 -10.17 -1.88
CA TYR A 30 4.82 -10.30 -1.34
C TYR A 30 5.24 -11.76 -1.24
N GLN A 31 6.55 -12.01 -1.20
CA GLN A 31 7.12 -13.33 -1.01
C GLN A 31 7.18 -13.67 0.48
N ASP A 32 6.42 -14.66 0.90
CA ASP A 32 6.45 -15.16 2.26
C ASP A 32 7.68 -16.05 2.46
N GLU A 33 8.71 -15.54 3.16
CA GLU A 33 9.98 -16.26 3.41
C GLU A 33 9.78 -17.70 3.94
N PRO A 34 8.88 -17.97 4.91
CA PRO A 34 8.70 -19.33 5.44
C PRO A 34 8.18 -20.34 4.41
N SER A 35 7.30 -19.92 3.50
CA SER A 35 6.68 -20.81 2.51
C SER A 35 7.26 -20.69 1.10
N GLY A 36 8.09 -19.67 0.85
CA GLY A 36 8.57 -19.31 -0.49
C GLY A 36 7.47 -18.90 -1.48
N SER A 37 6.23 -18.75 -1.00
CA SER A 37 5.04 -18.53 -1.83
C SER A 37 4.63 -17.07 -1.85
N CYS A 38 3.99 -16.64 -2.94
CA CYS A 38 3.44 -15.29 -3.03
C CYS A 38 2.12 -15.20 -2.25
N LYS A 39 2.04 -14.25 -1.32
CA LYS A 39 0.84 -13.94 -0.53
C LYS A 39 0.35 -12.54 -0.83
N GLU A 40 -0.96 -12.33 -0.73
CA GLU A 40 -1.58 -11.02 -0.94
C GLU A 40 -1.06 -10.02 0.09
N CYS A 41 -0.80 -8.81 -0.37
CA CYS A 41 -0.47 -7.68 0.48
C CYS A 41 -1.64 -7.40 1.43
N ARG A 42 -1.34 -7.15 2.70
CA ARG A 42 -2.32 -6.68 3.66
C ARG A 42 -2.87 -5.32 3.26
N VAL A 43 -4.18 -5.17 3.40
CA VAL A 43 -4.88 -3.90 3.27
C VAL A 43 -4.84 -3.15 4.60
N CYS A 44 -4.51 -1.86 4.54
CA CYS A 44 -4.72 -0.92 5.62
C CYS A 44 -6.19 -0.50 5.58
N GLU A 45 -6.92 -0.83 6.63
CA GLU A 45 -8.34 -0.51 6.75
C GLU A 45 -8.56 1.00 6.97
N VAL A 46 -9.79 1.46 6.80
CA VAL A 46 -10.19 2.84 7.09
C VAL A 46 -9.74 3.23 8.52
N GLY A 47 -9.09 4.38 8.67
CA GLY A 47 -8.43 4.77 9.93
C GLY A 47 -6.97 4.37 10.05
N PHE A 48 -6.45 3.57 9.11
CA PHE A 48 -5.07 3.14 9.03
C PHE A 48 -4.49 3.50 7.66
N GLY A 49 -3.22 3.88 7.65
CA GLY A 49 -2.48 4.22 6.43
C GLY A 49 -1.23 3.39 6.27
N LEU A 50 -0.68 3.41 5.06
CA LEU A 50 0.59 2.78 4.72
C LEU A 50 1.77 3.39 5.49
N MET A 51 2.46 2.56 6.26
CA MET A 51 3.74 2.90 6.89
C MET A 51 4.92 2.33 6.10
N PHE A 52 4.85 1.06 5.69
CA PHE A 52 5.85 0.43 4.82
C PHE A 52 5.19 -0.34 3.67
N PRO A 53 5.68 -0.15 2.42
CA PRO A 53 5.10 -0.75 1.23
C PRO A 53 5.22 -2.27 1.22
N CYS A 54 4.21 -2.92 0.65
CA CYS A 54 4.30 -4.33 0.29
C CYS A 54 5.30 -4.52 -0.86
N GLN A 55 6.48 -5.07 -0.57
CA GLN A 55 7.54 -5.22 -1.56
C GLN A 55 8.50 -6.35 -1.22
N GLY A 56 8.88 -7.14 -2.24
CA GLY A 56 9.87 -8.20 -2.08
C GLY A 56 9.32 -9.26 -1.15
N SER A 57 9.89 -9.37 0.06
CA SER A 57 9.42 -10.26 1.12
C SER A 57 8.77 -9.56 2.31
N GLN A 58 8.50 -8.27 2.19
CA GLN A 58 7.77 -7.48 3.19
C GLN A 58 6.29 -7.38 2.83
N ASP A 59 5.44 -7.79 3.76
CA ASP A 59 4.00 -7.48 3.76
C ASP A 59 3.80 -5.98 4.04
N THR A 60 2.64 -5.45 3.65
CA THR A 60 2.23 -4.09 4.01
C THR A 60 2.27 -3.92 5.53
N VAL A 61 2.93 -2.85 5.99
CA VAL A 61 2.85 -2.42 7.38
C VAL A 61 1.95 -1.19 7.42
N CYS A 62 0.89 -1.29 8.22
CA CYS A 62 -0.06 -0.20 8.42
C CYS A 62 0.17 0.45 9.78
N GLU A 63 -0.07 1.75 9.84
CA GLU A 63 -0.13 2.52 11.09
C GLU A 63 -1.52 3.11 11.30
N GLU A 64 -1.91 3.27 12.56
CA GLU A 64 -3.11 4.05 12.90
C GLU A 64 -2.85 5.51 12.55
N CYS A 65 -3.82 6.19 11.93
CA CYS A 65 -3.61 7.55 11.51
C CYS A 65 -3.37 8.48 12.72
N PRO A 66 -2.20 9.16 12.78
CA PRO A 66 -1.90 10.08 13.86
C PRO A 66 -2.84 11.29 13.85
N GLU A 67 -2.88 12.01 14.98
CA GLU A 67 -3.69 13.23 15.10
C GLU A 67 -3.37 14.22 13.96
N GLY A 68 -4.42 14.78 13.36
CA GLY A 68 -4.31 15.67 12.20
C GLY A 68 -4.19 14.97 10.85
N THR A 69 -4.38 13.64 10.81
CA THR A 69 -4.43 12.86 9.56
C THR A 69 -5.63 11.91 9.51
N PHE A 70 -5.97 11.45 8.31
CA PHE A 70 -7.06 10.52 8.06
C PHE A 70 -6.73 9.52 6.94
N SER A 71 -7.46 8.41 6.92
CA SER A 71 -7.51 7.46 5.79
C SER A 71 -8.95 7.00 5.61
N SER A 72 -9.55 7.34 4.48
CA SER A 72 -10.97 7.07 4.18
C SER A 72 -11.21 5.81 3.33
N GLU A 73 -10.15 5.20 2.82
CA GLU A 73 -10.22 4.06 1.90
C GLU A 73 -9.40 2.89 2.43
N ALA A 74 -9.90 1.67 2.23
CA ALA A 74 -9.19 0.46 2.57
C ALA A 74 -8.33 0.03 1.38
N ASN A 75 -7.01 0.23 1.45
CA ASN A 75 -6.06 -0.22 0.44
C ASN A 75 -4.66 -0.47 1.02
N PHE A 76 -3.69 -0.89 0.20
CA PHE A 76 -2.32 -1.23 0.63
C PHE A 76 -1.26 -0.23 0.15
N VAL A 77 -1.67 0.93 -0.34
CA VAL A 77 -0.80 1.89 -1.06
C VAL A 77 -0.83 3.29 -0.48
N ASP A 78 -1.95 3.70 0.12
CA ASP A 78 -2.15 5.07 0.55
C ASP A 78 -1.71 5.27 2.00
N PRO A 79 -0.87 6.29 2.28
CA PRO A 79 -0.56 6.70 3.65
C PRO A 79 -1.73 7.47 4.27
N CYS A 80 -1.65 7.75 5.56
CA CYS A 80 -2.57 8.71 6.17
C CYS A 80 -2.35 10.09 5.57
N LEU A 81 -3.45 10.70 5.13
CA LEU A 81 -3.47 12.01 4.49
C LEU A 81 -3.68 13.11 5.53
N PRO A 82 -3.06 14.29 5.38
CA PRO A 82 -3.30 15.40 6.28
C PRO A 82 -4.76 15.85 6.20
N CYS A 83 -5.35 16.18 7.34
CA CYS A 83 -6.68 16.77 7.40
C CYS A 83 -6.71 18.13 6.70
N THR A 84 -7.80 18.41 5.99
CA THR A 84 -8.13 19.73 5.47
C THR A 84 -8.28 20.72 6.63
N THR A 85 -7.73 21.92 6.45
CA THR A 85 -7.89 23.05 7.37
C THR A 85 -8.73 24.11 6.67
N CYS A 86 -9.81 24.56 7.30
CA CYS A 86 -10.67 25.60 6.72
C CYS A 86 -9.97 26.97 6.74
N GLU A 87 -10.18 27.75 5.68
CA GLU A 87 -9.67 29.13 5.58
C GLU A 87 -10.46 30.08 6.50
N GLU A 88 -9.96 31.31 6.69
CA GLU A 88 -10.58 32.29 7.61
C GLU A 88 -12.03 32.66 7.27
N ASP A 89 -12.42 32.55 5.99
CA ASP A 89 -13.76 32.85 5.49
C ASP A 89 -14.68 31.64 5.38
N GLU A 90 -14.19 30.44 5.72
CA GLU A 90 -14.95 29.20 5.70
C GLU A 90 -15.40 28.77 7.09
N VAL A 91 -16.52 28.04 7.15
CA VAL A 91 -17.03 27.42 8.38
C VAL A 91 -16.80 25.92 8.30
N MET A 92 -16.18 25.36 9.34
CA MET A 92 -16.06 23.90 9.49
C MET A 92 -17.46 23.29 9.69
N VAL A 93 -17.88 22.48 8.73
CA VAL A 93 -19.16 21.75 8.73
C VAL A 93 -18.99 20.36 9.36
N LYS A 94 -17.80 19.79 9.23
CA LYS A 94 -17.46 18.48 9.74
C LYS A 94 -16.00 18.48 10.20
N GLU A 95 -15.78 18.00 11.42
CA GLU A 95 -14.47 17.80 11.99
C GLU A 95 -13.73 16.65 11.30
N CYS A 96 -12.40 16.76 11.21
CA CYS A 96 -11.58 15.64 10.75
C CYS A 96 -11.56 14.52 11.79
N THR A 97 -11.57 13.27 11.32
CA THR A 97 -11.37 12.06 12.14
C THR A 97 -10.33 11.18 11.47
N ALA A 98 -9.81 10.16 12.17
CA ALA A 98 -8.88 9.20 11.57
C ALA A 98 -9.45 8.52 10.30
N THR A 99 -10.78 8.47 10.16
CA THR A 99 -11.48 7.76 9.07
C THR A 99 -12.04 8.68 7.99
N SER A 100 -12.03 10.00 8.18
CA SER A 100 -12.63 10.92 7.22
C SER A 100 -12.13 12.34 7.36
N ASP A 101 -11.99 13.03 6.23
CA ASP A 101 -11.54 14.41 6.21
C ASP A 101 -12.54 15.39 6.83
N ALA A 102 -12.03 16.56 7.21
CA ALA A 102 -12.82 17.74 7.51
C ALA A 102 -13.54 18.26 6.26
N GLU A 103 -14.70 18.88 6.46
CA GLU A 103 -15.45 19.55 5.38
C GLU A 103 -15.69 21.01 5.78
N CYS A 104 -15.36 21.92 4.87
CA CYS A 104 -15.47 23.37 5.01
C CYS A 104 -16.54 23.91 4.04
N ARG A 105 -17.14 25.06 4.36
CA ARG A 105 -18.18 25.70 3.55
C ARG A 105 -18.13 27.22 3.63
#